data_AF-A0A0B7B0U9-F1
#
_entry.id   AF-A0A0B7B0U9-F1
#
_cell.length_a   1.000
_cell.length_b   1.000
_cell.length_c   1.000
_cell.angle_alpha   90.00
_cell.angle_beta   90.00
_cell.angle_gamma   90.00
#
_symmetry.space_group_name_H-M   'P 1'
#
loop_
_entity.id
_entity.type
_entity.pdbx_description
1 polymer ?
#
loop_
_entity_poly.entity_id
_entity_poly.type
_entity_poly.pdbx_seq_one_letter_code
_entity_poly.pdbx_strand_id
1 'polypeptide(L)'
;GPTGAGKTYTMLGTDDEPGIMVQALNDLFLEMRQNTDKAFKVTMSYLEIYNEMIRDLLNPDSGFLELREDAKGNVQVAGISEVTARSTEEVMEMLIKG
;
A
#
# COMPACT_ATOMS: atom_id res chain seq x y z
N GLY A 1 17.59 -6.49 -4.89
CA GLY A 1 18.53 -6.38 -6.02
C GLY A 1 19.12 -4.98 -6.13
N PRO A 2 20.21 -4.79 -6.90
CA PRO A 2 20.89 -3.49 -7.03
C PRO A 2 19.98 -2.41 -7.67
N THR A 3 20.39 -1.14 -7.56
CA THR A 3 19.73 -0.04 -8.29
C THR A 3 19.84 -0.28 -9.80
N GLY A 4 18.76 -0.03 -10.54
CA GLY A 4 18.67 -0.34 -11.98
C GLY A 4 18.32 -1.80 -12.31
N ALA A 5 18.21 -2.70 -11.33
CA ALA A 5 17.84 -4.11 -11.58
C ALA A 5 16.35 -4.35 -11.87
N GLY A 6 15.56 -3.29 -12.09
CA GLY A 6 14.13 -3.42 -12.41
C GLY A 6 13.20 -3.68 -11.22
N LYS A 7 13.60 -3.42 -9.97
CA LYS A 7 12.73 -3.64 -8.79
C LYS A 7 11.36 -2.95 -8.91
N THR A 8 11.35 -1.65 -9.23
CA THR A 8 10.12 -0.87 -9.43
C THR A 8 9.33 -1.39 -10.62
N TYR A 9 10.01 -1.78 -11.69
CA TYR A 9 9.37 -2.37 -12.86
C TYR A 9 8.67 -3.69 -12.52
N THR A 10 9.28 -4.57 -11.73
CA THR A 10 8.62 -5.82 -11.32
C THR A 10 7.46 -5.58 -10.34
N MET A 11 7.60 -4.64 -9.39
CA MET A 11 6.58 -4.39 -8.38
C MET A 11 5.39 -3.59 -8.90
N LEU A 12 5.65 -2.46 -9.56
CA LEU A 12 4.63 -1.53 -10.06
C LEU A 12 4.34 -1.77 -11.54
N GLY A 13 5.37 -2.00 -12.34
CA GLY A 13 5.26 -2.12 -13.80
C GLY A 13 5.08 -0.79 -14.49
N THR A 14 4.50 -0.85 -15.68
CA THR A 14 4.05 0.28 -16.48
C THR A 14 2.55 0.12 -16.78
N ASP A 15 1.94 1.11 -17.41
CA ASP A 15 0.54 1.04 -17.81
C ASP A 15 0.28 -0.09 -18.82
N ASP A 16 1.25 -0.37 -19.71
CA ASP A 16 1.17 -1.44 -20.70
C ASP A 16 1.55 -2.82 -20.13
N GLU A 17 2.47 -2.84 -19.15
CA GLU A 17 2.99 -4.05 -18.51
C GLU A 17 2.86 -3.95 -16.98
N PRO A 18 1.67 -4.20 -16.42
CA PRO A 18 1.41 -4.02 -14.99
C PRO A 18 2.23 -4.98 -14.13
N GLY A 19 2.79 -4.47 -13.04
CA GLY A 19 3.62 -5.24 -12.11
C GLY A 19 2.81 -6.08 -11.12
N ILE A 20 3.52 -6.75 -10.22
CA ILE A 20 2.93 -7.66 -9.22
C ILE A 20 1.86 -6.98 -8.38
N MET A 21 2.07 -5.73 -7.96
CA MET A 21 1.16 -5.00 -7.09
C MET A 21 -0.20 -4.78 -7.77
N VAL A 22 -0.19 -4.30 -9.02
CA VAL A 22 -1.41 -4.04 -9.79
C VAL A 22 -2.18 -5.34 -10.04
N GLN A 23 -1.46 -6.41 -10.42
CA GLN A 23 -2.06 -7.72 -10.66
C GLN A 23 -2.69 -8.29 -9.38
N ALA A 24 -1.99 -8.23 -8.24
CA ALA A 24 -2.51 -8.72 -6.97
C ALA A 24 -3.75 -7.96 -6.49
N LEU A 25 -3.79 -6.64 -6.68
CA LEU A 25 -4.96 -5.82 -6.36
C LEU A 25 -6.14 -6.16 -7.28
N ASN A 26 -5.90 -6.36 -8.58
CA ASN A 26 -6.93 -6.78 -9.52
C ASN A 26 -7.55 -8.12 -9.11
N ASP A 27 -6.72 -9.10 -8.77
CA ASP A 27 -7.19 -10.41 -8.30
C ASP A 27 -7.98 -10.29 -6.99
N LEU A 28 -7.50 -9.49 -6.04
CA LEU A 28 -8.18 -9.23 -4.77
C LEU A 28 -9.58 -8.65 -4.99
N PHE A 29 -9.69 -7.57 -5.77
CA PHE A 29 -10.98 -6.91 -6.02
C PHE A 29 -11.90 -7.76 -6.91
N LEU A 30 -11.34 -8.59 -7.81
CA LEU A 30 -12.12 -9.55 -8.59
C LEU A 30 -12.75 -10.62 -7.69
N GLU A 31 -11.97 -11.23 -6.80
CA GLU A 31 -12.45 -12.25 -5.86
C GLU A 31 -13.54 -11.69 -4.94
N MET A 32 -13.36 -10.47 -4.44
CA MET A 32 -14.37 -9.78 -3.63
C MET A 32 -15.69 -9.58 -4.38
N ARG A 33 -15.65 -9.24 -5.68
CA ARG A 33 -16.86 -9.07 -6.51
C ARG A 33 -17.58 -10.39 -6.77
N GLN A 34 -16.85 -11.51 -6.81
CA GLN A 34 -17.43 -12.84 -7.01
C GLN A 34 -18.11 -13.39 -5.73
N ASN A 35 -17.61 -13.03 -4.55
CA ASN A 35 -18.15 -13.47 -3.26
C ASN A 35 -19.17 -12.49 -2.67
N THR A 36 -20.36 -12.42 -3.29
CA THR A 36 -21.42 -11.48 -2.88
C THR A 36 -22.07 -11.77 -1.52
N ASP A 37 -21.79 -12.94 -0.94
CA ASP A 37 -22.25 -13.39 0.38
C ASP A 37 -21.46 -12.75 1.54
N LYS A 38 -20.34 -12.09 1.26
CA LYS A 38 -19.43 -11.51 2.25
C LYS A 38 -19.34 -9.99 2.09
N ALA A 39 -19.23 -9.30 3.22
CA ALA A 39 -18.88 -7.89 3.26
C ALA A 39 -17.37 -7.76 3.44
N PHE A 40 -16.72 -7.00 2.57
CA PHE A 40 -15.29 -6.74 2.62
C PHE A 40 -15.02 -5.26 2.87
N LYS A 41 -13.95 -4.97 3.63
CA LYS A 41 -13.38 -3.64 3.79
C LYS A 41 -11.89 -3.72 3.48
N VAL A 42 -11.45 -2.95 2.49
CA VAL A 42 -10.04 -2.84 2.12
C VAL A 42 -9.54 -1.46 2.53
N THR A 43 -8.45 -1.45 3.29
CA THR A 43 -7.73 -0.23 3.66
C THR A 43 -6.29 -0.34 3.16
N MET A 44 -5.70 0.81 2.87
CA MET A 44 -4.31 0.93 2.44
C MET A 44 -3.60 1.99 3.28
N SER A 45 -2.36 1.68 3.65
CA SER A 45 -1.37 2.64 4.12
C SER A 45 -0.18 2.60 3.18
N TYR A 46 0.45 3.76 2.95
CA TYR A 46 1.65 3.85 2.12
C TYR A 46 2.70 4.67 2.85
N LEU A 47 3.89 4.11 3.01
CA LEU A 47 4.97 4.70 3.80
C LEU A 47 6.32 4.52 3.11
N GLU A 48 7.24 5.42 3.42
CA GLU A 48 8.65 5.30 3.07
C GLU A 48 9.47 5.09 4.35
N ILE A 49 10.48 4.21 4.27
CA ILE A 49 11.53 4.11 5.29
C ILE A 49 12.83 4.59 4.64
N TYR A 50 13.34 5.72 5.11
CA TYR A 50 14.59 6.30 4.64
C TYR A 50 15.43 6.75 5.82
N ASN A 51 16.67 6.25 5.91
CA ASN A 51 17.60 6.55 7.01
C ASN A 51 16.97 6.31 8.40
N GLU A 52 16.35 5.13 8.59
CA GLU A 52 15.64 4.74 9.82
C GLU A 52 14.45 5.65 10.21
N MET A 53 14.05 6.58 9.35
CA MET A 53 12.88 7.43 9.56
C MET A 53 11.71 6.93 8.73
N ILE A 54 10.55 6.79 9.38
CA ILE A 54 9.30 6.38 8.74
C ILE A 54 8.52 7.64 8.38
N ARG A 55 8.10 7.75 7.11
CA ARG A 55 7.25 8.85 6.62
C ARG A 55 5.97 8.29 6.03
N ASP A 56 4.86 8.92 6.35
CA ASP A 56 3.58 8.64 5.70
C ASP A 56 3.57 9.29 4.31
N LEU A 57 3.41 8.48 3.26
CA LEU A 57 3.30 8.98 1.89
C LEU A 57 1.87 9.43 1.55
N LEU A 58 0.86 8.99 2.31
CA LEU A 58 -0.53 9.44 2.14
C LEU A 58 -0.81 10.74 2.90
N ASN A 59 0.02 11.07 3.89
CA ASN A 59 -0.05 12.32 4.66
C ASN A 59 1.34 12.89 4.95
N PRO A 60 1.95 13.60 3.98
CA PRO A 60 3.32 14.14 4.12
C PRO A 60 3.49 15.13 5.27
N ASP A 61 2.40 15.75 5.74
CA ASP A 61 2.40 16.71 6.84
C ASP A 61 2.41 16.04 8.23
N SER A 62 2.29 14.72 8.31
CA SER A 62 2.28 13.95 9.57
C SER A 62 3.63 13.95 10.31
N GLY A 63 4.71 14.35 9.65
CA GLY A 63 6.06 14.28 10.21
C GLY A 63 6.63 12.85 10.16
N PHE A 64 7.50 12.53 11.12
CA PHE A 64 8.07 11.17 11.25
C PHE A 64 7.22 10.31 12.16
N LEU A 65 7.00 9.06 11.76
CA LEU A 65 6.22 8.09 12.50
C LEU A 65 7.12 7.17 13.34
N GLU A 66 6.54 6.62 14.41
CA GLU A 66 7.22 5.69 15.32
C GLU A 66 6.61 4.30 15.25
N LEU A 67 7.44 3.27 15.43
CA LEU A 67 6.97 1.91 15.67
C LEU A 67 6.52 1.74 17.12
N ARG A 68 5.36 1.11 17.31
CA ARG A 68 4.82 0.74 18.62
C ARG A 68 4.45 -0.73 18.64
N GLU A 69 4.60 -1.35 19.80
CA GLU A 69 4.20 -2.73 20.03
C GLU A 69 2.93 -2.74 20.90
N ASP A 70 1.90 -3.46 20.46
CA ASP A 70 0.69 -3.64 21.27
C ASP A 70 0.87 -4.71 22.37
N ALA A 71 -0.11 -4.85 23.25
CA ALA A 71 -0.05 -5.81 24.37
C ALA A 71 0.02 -7.29 23.93
N LYS A 72 -0.17 -7.59 22.64
CA LYS A 72 -0.08 -8.93 22.05
C LYS A 72 1.23 -9.15 21.30
N GLY A 73 2.13 -8.15 21.28
CA GLY A 73 3.39 -8.20 20.57
C GLY A 73 3.31 -7.83 19.09
N ASN A 74 2.18 -7.27 18.63
CA ASN A 74 2.09 -6.83 17.23
C ASN A 74 2.73 -5.45 17.07
N VAL A 75 3.69 -5.37 16.16
CA VAL A 75 4.32 -4.10 15.77
C VAL A 75 3.41 -3.33 14.81
N GLN A 76 3.18 -2.06 15.11
CA GLN A 76 2.35 -1.15 14.33
C GLN A 76 3.05 0.21 14.17
N VAL A 77 2.78 0.89 13.07
CA VAL A 77 3.26 2.26 12.86
C VAL A 77 2.23 3.22 13.47
N ALA A 78 2.59 3.93 14.52
CA ALA A 78 1.67 4.81 15.22
C ALA A 78 1.42 6.09 14.41
N GLY A 79 0.14 6.39 14.18
CA GLY A 79 -0.28 7.60 13.45
C GLY A 79 -0.22 7.47 11.93
N ILE A 80 0.02 6.26 11.39
CA ILE A 80 -0.04 6.05 9.95
C ILE A 80 -1.46 6.24 9.42
N SER A 81 -1.57 6.90 8.28
CA SER A 81 -2.83 7.09 7.59
C SER A 81 -3.32 5.77 6.99
N GLU A 82 -4.61 5.50 7.17
CA GLU A 82 -5.32 4.40 6.52
C GLU A 82 -6.43 4.99 5.66
N VAL A 83 -6.36 4.76 4.34
CA VAL A 83 -7.38 5.20 3.41
C VAL A 83 -8.17 3.98 2.94
N THR A 84 -9.49 4.10 2.86
CA THR A 84 -10.34 3.03 2.32
C THR A 84 -10.21 3.01 0.81
N ALA A 85 -9.94 1.84 0.24
CA ALA A 85 -9.87 1.62 -1.20
C ALA A 85 -11.00 0.71 -1.67
N ARG A 86 -11.60 1.05 -2.81
CA ARG A 86 -12.74 0.33 -3.41
C ARG A 86 -12.40 -0.32 -4.75
N SER A 87 -11.25 0.00 -5.32
CA SER A 87 -10.80 -0.50 -6.61
C SER A 87 -9.28 -0.42 -6.73
N THR A 88 -8.71 -1.18 -7.67
CA THR A 88 -7.29 -1.12 -8.02
C THR A 88 -6.93 0.28 -8.49
N GLU A 89 -7.79 0.92 -9.28
CA GLU A 89 -7.57 2.25 -9.83
C GLU A 89 -7.43 3.30 -8.71
N GLU A 90 -8.29 3.24 -7.69
CA GLU A 90 -8.23 4.15 -6.54
C GLU A 90 -6.91 3.98 -5.75
N VAL A 91 -6.43 2.73 -5.61
CA VAL A 91 -5.11 2.46 -5.00
C VAL A 91 -3.99 3.07 -5.84
N MET A 92 -4.02 2.84 -7.15
CA MET A 92 -2.98 3.35 -8.06
C MET A 92 -2.93 4.87 -8.09
N GLU A 93 -4.08 5.55 -8.07
CA GLU A 93 -4.15 7.00 -7.95
C GLU A 93 -3.52 7.51 -6.65
N MET A 94 -3.71 6.81 -5.54
CA MET A 94 -3.08 7.18 -4.26
C MET A 94 -1.56 6.98 -4.30
N LEU A 95 -1.07 5.91 -4.96
CA LEU A 95 0.36 5.67 -5.13
C LEU A 95 1.05 6.71 -6.00
N ILE A 96 0.35 7.30 -6.98
CA ILE A 96 0.88 8.36 -7.84
C ILE A 96 0.91 9.72 -7.11
N LYS A 97 -0.03 9.93 -6.17
CA LYS A 97 -0.16 11.20 -5.42
C LYS A 97 0.79 11.30 -4.23
N GLY A 98 1.14 10.18 -3.60
CA GLY A 98 2.11 10.11 -2.50
C GLY A 98 3.54 10.21 -2.98
#